data_AF-A0A9D2S827-F1
#
_entry.id   AF-A0A9D2S827-F1
#
_cell.length_a   1.000
_cell.length_b   1.000
_cell.length_c   1.000
_cell.angle_alpha   90.00
_cell.angle_beta   90.00
_cell.angle_gamma   90.00
#
_symmetry.space_group_name_H-M   'P 1'
#
loop_
_entity.id
_entity.type
_entity.pdbx_description
1 polymer ?
#
loop_
_entity_poly.entity_id
_entity_poly.type
_entity_poly.pdbx_seq_one_letter_code
_entity_poly.pdbx_strand_id
1 'polypeptide(L)'
;MISSLIQQLVNYGLDTGLIQPDDEIYIRNQLLMTMGLDSFEEPEGECYYVDLESILKALTDDAVARGVCEDNSVARDLFDTKLMGVLTPRPSIVRANFWEKYEEESPQAATDWFYAFCQDTD
;
A
#
# COMPACT_ATOMS: atom_id res chain seq x y z
N MET A 1 -8.05 16.08 1.56
CA MET A 1 -6.80 16.57 0.93
C MET A 1 -6.02 15.36 0.44
N ILE A 2 -5.04 15.52 -0.47
CA ILE A 2 -4.25 14.38 -0.95
C ILE A 2 -3.51 13.66 0.19
N SER A 3 -3.04 14.41 1.20
CA SER A 3 -2.42 13.84 2.40
C SER A 3 -3.35 12.92 3.19
N SER A 4 -4.66 13.16 3.18
CA SER A 4 -5.64 12.25 3.78
C SER A 4 -5.69 10.90 3.06
N LEU A 5 -5.60 10.89 1.73
CA LEU A 5 -5.56 9.66 0.93
C LEU A 5 -4.25 8.88 1.16
N ILE A 6 -3.13 9.60 1.27
CA ILE A 6 -1.85 8.99 1.62
C ILE A 6 -1.92 8.37 3.02
N GLN A 7 -2.49 9.08 4.00
CA GLN A 7 -2.66 8.54 5.34
C GLN A 7 -3.62 7.34 5.37
N GLN A 8 -4.68 7.35 4.56
CA GLN A 8 -5.58 6.20 4.39
C GLN A 8 -4.83 4.97 3.87
N LEU A 9 -3.96 5.13 2.87
CA LEU A 9 -3.16 4.01 2.34
C LEU A 9 -2.16 3.49 3.38
N VAL A 10 -1.54 4.39 4.16
CA VAL A 10 -0.68 4.01 5.28
C VAL A 10 -1.46 3.22 6.33
N ASN A 11 -2.65 3.70 6.72
CA ASN A 11 -3.53 3.02 7.67
C ASN A 11 -3.94 1.64 7.16
N TYR A 12 -4.29 1.53 5.87
CA TYR A 12 -4.59 0.26 5.23
C TYR A 12 -3.42 -0.73 5.37
N GLY A 13 -2.19 -0.28 5.10
CA GLY A 13 -1.00 -1.11 5.27
C GLY A 13 -0.78 -1.56 6.72
N LEU A 14 -1.07 -0.72 7.71
CA LEU A 14 -0.95 -1.04 9.13
C LEU A 14 -2.02 -2.05 9.57
N ASP A 15 -3.28 -1.82 9.17
CA ASP A 15 -4.43 -2.63 9.57
C ASP A 15 -4.37 -4.04 8.96
N THR A 16 -3.81 -4.18 7.75
CA THR A 16 -3.56 -5.48 7.08
C THR A 16 -2.25 -6.13 7.51
N GLY A 17 -1.35 -5.40 8.18
CA GLY A 17 -0.02 -5.88 8.53
C GLY A 17 0.96 -5.98 7.35
N LEU A 18 0.63 -5.38 6.20
CA LEU A 18 1.57 -5.23 5.08
C LEU A 18 2.80 -4.39 5.47
N ILE A 19 2.61 -3.41 6.34
CA ILE A 19 3.68 -2.58 6.91
C ILE A 19 3.64 -2.62 8.43
N GLN A 20 4.77 -2.38 9.08
CA GLN A 20 4.85 -2.28 10.54
C GLN A 20 4.74 -0.83 11.02
N PRO A 21 4.35 -0.57 12.28
CA PRO A 21 4.29 0.78 12.83
C PRO A 21 5.60 1.56 12.71
N ASP A 22 6.74 0.88 12.84
CA ASP A 22 8.07 1.48 12.70
C ASP A 22 8.35 1.97 11.27
N ASP A 23 7.65 1.42 10.27
CA ASP A 23 7.79 1.77 8.87
C ASP A 23 6.87 2.94 8.45
N GLU A 24 5.96 3.39 9.31
CA GLU A 24 4.91 4.35 8.94
C GLU A 24 5.46 5.62 8.28
N ILE A 25 6.46 6.24 8.90
CA ILE A 25 7.11 7.45 8.37
C ILE A 25 7.87 7.15 7.08
N TYR A 26 8.52 5.99 7.00
CA TYR A 26 9.26 5.57 5.82
C TYR A 26 8.31 5.38 4.62
N ILE A 27 7.23 4.64 4.80
CA ILE A 27 6.22 4.35 3.79
C ILE A 27 5.54 5.63 3.32
N ARG A 28 5.12 6.49 4.26
CA ARG A 28 4.55 7.80 3.92
C ARG A 28 5.50 8.63 3.04
N ASN A 29 6.79 8.66 3.35
CA ASN A 29 7.77 9.38 2.52
C ASN A 29 7.97 8.74 1.14
N GLN A 30 7.96 7.42 1.03
CA GLN A 30 8.01 6.73 -0.26
C GLN A 30 6.76 7.02 -1.12
N LEU A 31 5.58 7.10 -0.48
CA LEU A 31 4.34 7.49 -1.15
C LEU A 31 4.39 8.94 -1.62
N LEU A 32 4.88 9.88 -0.80
CA LEU A 32 5.08 11.28 -1.22
C LEU A 32 5.98 11.39 -2.45
N MET A 33 7.13 10.69 -2.46
CA MET A 33 8.02 10.66 -3.61
C MET A 33 7.35 10.04 -4.84
N THR A 34 6.58 8.97 -4.67
CA THR A 34 5.84 8.32 -5.76
C THR A 34 4.78 9.26 -6.35
N MET A 35 4.12 10.03 -5.49
CA MET A 35 3.08 11.01 -5.86
C MET A 35 3.65 12.35 -6.35
N GLY A 36 4.98 12.55 -6.32
CA GLY A 36 5.63 13.80 -6.70
C GLY A 36 5.23 14.96 -5.78
N LEU A 37 5.15 14.71 -4.48
CA LEU A 37 4.80 15.70 -3.46
C LEU A 37 6.02 16.01 -2.57
N ASP A 38 6.24 17.30 -2.30
CA ASP A 38 7.39 17.76 -1.49
C ASP A 38 7.09 17.82 0.01
N SER A 39 5.80 17.77 0.40
CA SER A 39 5.39 17.89 1.79
C SER A 39 4.10 17.12 2.09
N PHE A 40 3.91 16.81 3.38
CA PHE A 40 2.73 16.17 3.91
C PHE A 40 2.07 17.10 4.91
N GLU A 41 0.79 17.40 4.69
CA GLU A 41 -0.02 18.15 5.64
C GLU A 41 -0.80 17.14 6.50
N GLU A 42 -0.56 17.17 7.81
CA GLU A 42 -1.21 16.25 8.73
C GLU A 42 -2.74 16.48 8.70
N PRO A 43 -3.54 15.47 8.35
CA PRO A 43 -4.98 15.62 8.29
C PRO A 43 -5.58 15.95 9.66
N GLU A 44 -6.59 16.81 9.69
CA GLU A 44 -7.37 17.05 10.90
C GLU A 44 -8.28 15.84 11.18
N GLY A 45 -7.94 15.07 12.21
CA GLY A 45 -8.74 13.94 12.68
C GLY A 45 -8.39 12.59 12.04
N GLU A 46 -9.23 11.57 12.33
CA GLU A 46 -8.99 10.21 11.85
C GLU A 46 -9.25 10.05 10.35
N CYS A 47 -8.32 9.37 9.67
CA CYS A 47 -8.38 9.11 8.24
C CYS A 47 -8.90 7.68 7.99
N TYR A 48 -10.22 7.50 8.05
CA TYR A 48 -10.84 6.24 7.69
C TYR A 48 -10.85 6.03 6.18
N TYR A 49 -10.73 4.78 5.76
CA TYR A 49 -10.90 4.35 4.38
C TYR A 49 -12.05 3.35 4.26
N VAL A 50 -12.57 3.20 3.03
CA VAL A 50 -13.64 2.23 2.74
C VAL A 50 -13.03 0.92 2.26
N ASP A 51 -12.19 0.99 1.23
CA ASP A 51 -11.53 -0.13 0.58
C ASP A 51 -10.27 0.35 -0.15
N LEU A 52 -9.37 -0.59 -0.46
CA LEU A 52 -8.09 -0.30 -1.12
C LEU A 52 -8.27 0.33 -2.50
N GLU A 53 -9.18 -0.24 -3.32
CA GLU A 53 -9.42 0.18 -4.70
C GLU A 53 -9.82 1.66 -4.78
N SER A 54 -10.68 2.11 -3.86
CA SER A 54 -11.11 3.51 -3.76
C SER A 54 -9.95 4.45 -3.41
N ILE A 55 -9.03 4.03 -2.55
CA ILE A 55 -7.84 4.82 -2.18
C ILE A 55 -6.91 4.95 -3.40
N LEU A 56 -6.56 3.82 -4.03
CA LEU A 56 -5.65 3.76 -5.17
C LEU A 56 -6.21 4.58 -6.34
N LYS A 57 -7.49 4.39 -6.67
CA LYS A 57 -8.17 5.15 -7.72
C LYS A 57 -8.08 6.66 -7.46
N ALA A 58 -8.33 7.11 -6.23
CA ALA A 58 -8.29 8.53 -5.90
C ALA A 58 -6.86 9.11 -5.96
N LEU A 59 -5.85 8.36 -5.52
CA LEU A 59 -4.44 8.74 -5.65
C LEU A 59 -4.00 8.82 -7.12
N THR A 60 -4.41 7.86 -7.93
CA THR A 60 -4.06 7.79 -9.36
C THR A 60 -4.79 8.88 -10.15
N ASP A 61 -6.06 9.15 -9.86
CA ASP A 61 -6.80 10.28 -10.44
C ASP A 61 -6.12 11.63 -10.14
N ASP A 62 -5.62 11.83 -8.91
CA ASP A 62 -4.85 13.01 -8.53
C ASP A 62 -3.49 13.09 -9.24
N ALA A 63 -2.77 11.98 -9.32
CA ALA A 63 -1.49 11.90 -10.02
C ALA A 63 -1.64 12.22 -11.52
N VAL A 64 -2.72 11.77 -12.15
CA VAL A 64 -3.07 12.12 -13.54
C VAL A 64 -3.40 13.61 -13.65
N ALA A 65 -4.24 14.14 -12.76
CA ALA A 65 -4.62 15.56 -12.79
C ALA A 65 -3.42 16.51 -12.65
N ARG A 66 -2.39 16.10 -11.89
CA ARG A 66 -1.14 16.86 -11.72
C ARG A 66 -0.06 16.53 -12.76
N GLY A 67 -0.29 15.58 -13.66
CA GLY A 67 0.66 15.18 -14.71
C GLY A 67 1.83 14.33 -14.23
N VAL A 68 1.72 13.72 -13.03
CA VAL A 68 2.69 12.74 -12.50
C VAL A 68 2.49 11.37 -13.15
N CYS A 69 1.25 11.04 -13.53
CA CYS A 69 0.88 9.84 -14.29
C CYS A 69 0.21 10.24 -15.61
N GLU A 70 0.42 9.46 -16.67
CA GLU A 70 -0.30 9.65 -17.93
C GLU A 70 -1.76 9.16 -17.81
N ASP A 71 -2.67 9.80 -18.54
CA ASP A 71 -4.10 9.42 -18.54
C ASP A 71 -4.41 8.34 -19.59
N ASN A 72 -3.87 7.15 -19.37
CA ASN A 72 -4.24 5.96 -20.12
C ASN A 72 -4.28 4.74 -19.21
N SER A 73 -5.00 3.70 -19.60
CA SER A 73 -5.22 2.51 -18.76
C SER A 73 -3.91 1.87 -18.31
N VAL A 74 -2.96 1.68 -19.23
CA VAL A 74 -1.67 1.04 -18.93
C VAL A 74 -0.86 1.85 -17.91
N ALA A 75 -0.80 3.17 -18.08
CA ALA A 75 -0.07 4.03 -17.17
C ALA A 75 -0.71 4.06 -15.76
N ARG A 76 -2.04 4.10 -15.70
CA ARG A 76 -2.79 4.05 -14.44
C ARG A 76 -2.55 2.72 -13.71
N ASP A 77 -2.65 1.59 -14.40
CA ASP A 77 -2.40 0.26 -13.81
C ASP A 77 -0.95 0.14 -13.28
N LEU A 78 0.03 0.68 -14.03
CA LEU A 78 1.43 0.70 -13.59
C LEU A 78 1.66 1.63 -12.40
N PHE A 79 0.89 2.72 -12.30
CA PHE A 79 0.97 3.64 -11.17
C PHE A 79 0.35 3.03 -9.91
N ASP A 80 -0.79 2.36 -10.02
CA ASP A 80 -1.41 1.58 -8.94
C ASP A 80 -0.42 0.50 -8.45
N THR A 81 0.18 -0.24 -9.38
CA THR A 81 1.23 -1.23 -9.09
C THR A 81 2.42 -0.60 -8.35
N LYS A 82 2.80 0.63 -8.72
CA LYS A 82 3.91 1.35 -8.08
C LYS A 82 3.56 1.78 -6.66
N LEU A 83 2.34 2.25 -6.41
CA LEU A 83 1.84 2.60 -5.08
C LEU A 83 1.84 1.36 -4.18
N MET A 84 1.25 0.25 -4.64
CA MET A 84 1.26 -1.00 -3.88
C MET A 84 2.66 -1.57 -3.69
N GLY A 85 3.55 -1.41 -4.66
CA GLY A 85 4.96 -1.79 -4.54
C GLY A 85 5.72 -1.07 -3.41
N VAL A 86 5.20 0.04 -2.87
CA VAL A 86 5.74 0.69 -1.67
C VAL A 86 5.37 -0.07 -0.40
N LEU A 87 4.15 -0.60 -0.32
CA LEU A 87 3.63 -1.32 0.86
C LEU A 87 4.00 -2.80 0.84
N THR A 88 4.06 -3.39 -0.35
CA THR A 88 4.19 -4.84 -0.49
C THR A 88 5.65 -5.28 -0.31
N PRO A 89 5.94 -6.22 0.60
CA PRO A 89 7.28 -6.75 0.78
C PRO A 89 7.78 -7.47 -0.47
N ARG A 90 9.10 -7.50 -0.65
CA ARG A 90 9.69 -8.20 -1.80
C ARG A 90 9.33 -9.70 -1.79
N PRO A 91 9.18 -10.34 -2.96
CA PRO A 91 8.82 -11.76 -3.04
C PRO A 91 9.73 -12.71 -2.24
N SER A 92 11.01 -12.37 -2.06
CA SER A 92 11.93 -13.14 -1.22
C SER A 92 11.54 -13.15 0.26
N ILE A 93 11.00 -12.03 0.76
CA ILE A 93 10.54 -11.88 2.14
C ILE A 93 9.21 -12.63 2.29
N VAL A 94 8.26 -12.44 1.36
CA VAL A 94 6.99 -13.18 1.35
C VAL A 94 7.22 -14.69 1.42
N ARG A 95 8.17 -15.19 0.61
CA ARG A 95 8.57 -16.60 0.64
C ARG A 95 9.18 -17.03 1.97
N ALA A 96 10.05 -16.21 2.57
CA ALA A 96 10.66 -16.53 3.85
C ALA A 96 9.59 -16.65 4.94
N ASN A 97 8.70 -15.67 5.04
CA ASN A 97 7.59 -15.66 6.00
C ASN A 97 6.67 -16.88 5.82
N PHE A 98 6.38 -17.26 4.57
CA PHE A 98 5.59 -18.45 4.28
C PHE A 98 6.22 -19.71 4.88
N TRP A 99 7.51 -19.93 4.62
CA TRP A 99 8.21 -21.13 5.09
C TRP A 99 8.42 -21.15 6.59
N GLU A 100 8.70 -19.99 7.21
CA GLU A 100 8.76 -19.84 8.66
C GLU A 100 7.43 -20.29 9.31
N LYS A 101 6.29 -19.75 8.84
CA LYS A 101 4.96 -20.17 9.32
C LYS A 101 4.67 -21.64 9.07
N TYR A 102 5.11 -22.16 7.93
CA TYR A 102 4.92 -23.56 7.58
C TYR A 102 5.65 -24.49 8.56
N GLU A 103 6.89 -24.12 8.94
CA GLU A 103 7.76 -24.90 9.81
C GLU A 103 7.40 -24.76 11.30
N GLU A 104 7.06 -23.54 11.74
CA GLU A 104 6.82 -23.24 13.15
C GLU A 104 5.37 -23.48 13.60
N GLU A 105 4.40 -23.25 12.71
CA GLU A 105 2.98 -23.32 13.04
C GLU A 105 2.31 -24.53 12.39
N SER A 106 2.09 -24.49 11.08
CA SER A 106 1.55 -25.60 10.27
C SER A 106 1.47 -25.24 8.77
N PRO A 107 1.34 -26.24 7.87
CA PRO A 107 1.03 -25.99 6.46
C PRO A 107 -0.23 -25.14 6.25
N GLN A 108 -1.27 -25.34 7.07
CA GLN A 108 -2.53 -24.62 6.96
C GLN A 108 -2.38 -23.15 7.37
N ALA A 109 -1.67 -22.87 8.47
CA ALA A 109 -1.40 -21.50 8.91
C ALA A 109 -0.63 -20.69 7.85
N ALA A 110 0.36 -21.30 7.19
CA ALA A 110 1.09 -20.66 6.09
C ALA A 110 0.20 -20.35 4.89
N THR A 111 -0.68 -21.28 4.50
CA THR A 111 -1.61 -21.05 3.37
C THR A 111 -2.69 -20.04 3.69
N ASP A 112 -3.22 -20.05 4.92
CA ASP A 112 -4.23 -19.10 5.37
C ASP A 112 -3.65 -17.68 5.40
N TRP A 113 -2.42 -17.54 5.91
CA TRP A 113 -1.68 -16.27 5.86
C TRP A 113 -1.42 -15.80 4.43
N PHE A 114 -0.95 -16.69 3.55
CA PHE A 114 -0.65 -16.32 2.16
C PHE A 114 -1.92 -15.94 1.38
N TYR A 115 -3.04 -16.62 1.65
CA TYR A 115 -4.32 -16.28 1.07
C TYR A 115 -4.78 -14.88 1.50
N ALA A 116 -4.72 -14.58 2.80
CA ALA A 116 -5.01 -13.23 3.31
C ALA A 116 -4.10 -12.18 2.68
N PHE A 117 -2.78 -12.43 2.63
CA PHE A 117 -1.81 -11.55 1.98
C PHE A 117 -2.15 -11.28 0.50
N CYS A 118 -2.57 -12.31 -0.24
CA CYS A 118 -3.03 -12.13 -1.62
C CYS A 118 -4.28 -11.25 -1.70
N GLN A 119 -5.23 -11.38 -0.78
CA GLN A 119 -6.43 -10.52 -0.74
C GLN A 119 -6.09 -9.06 -0.37
N ASP A 120 -5.10 -8.86 0.49
CA ASP A 120 -4.67 -7.51 0.91
C ASP A 120 -3.80 -6.81 -0.15
N THR A 121 -3.38 -7.52 -1.20
CA THR A 121 -2.50 -7.00 -2.26
C THR A 121 -3.08 -7.10 -3.67
N ASP A 122 -4.34 -7.52 -3.79
CA ASP A 122 -5.13 -7.55 -5.04
C ASP A 122 -5.65 -6.14 -5.38
#